data_AF-A0A060Z164-F1
#
_entry.id   AF-A0A060Z164-F1
#
_cell.length_a   1.000
_cell.length_b   1.000
_cell.length_c   1.000
_cell.angle_alpha   90.00
_cell.angle_beta   90.00
_cell.angle_gamma   90.00
#
_symmetry.space_group_name_H-M   'P 1'
#
loop_
_entity.id
_entity.type
_entity.pdbx_description
1 polymer ?
#
loop_
_entity_poly.entity_id
_entity_poly.type
_entity_poly.pdbx_seq_one_letter_code
_entity_poly.pdbx_strand_id
1 'polypeptide(L)'
;SVLLSALSICPSTLRMTLVEPGPVGTAFERKVYEDAEKMDLAGVDEETARIFREIYLPYSRKVFNSLAQTPEEIAEQTLQLITAKEPPFRHQTNRVYMPMTALKHADPTGRLPLDTFYKLLFKHDSLFTASLGLLRMLQKRAGKSSK
;
A
#
# COMPACT_ATOMS: atom_id res chain seq x y z
N SER A 1 19.94 9.52 2.88
CA SER A 1 19.86 10.24 4.17
C SER A 1 19.42 9.30 5.29
N VAL A 2 18.15 8.85 5.37
CA VAL A 2 17.65 7.98 6.47
C VAL A 2 18.38 6.63 6.61
N LEU A 3 18.75 5.98 5.50
CA LEU A 3 19.46 4.69 5.54
C LEU A 3 20.85 4.79 6.17
N LEU A 4 21.58 5.87 5.90
CA LEU A 4 22.89 6.13 6.48
C LEU A 4 22.79 6.42 7.98
N SER A 5 21.75 7.15 8.39
CA SER A 5 21.45 7.41 9.80
C SER A 5 21.13 6.11 10.56
N ALA A 6 20.32 5.21 9.97
CA ALA A 6 20.01 3.92 10.57
C ALA A 6 21.27 3.03 10.75
N LEU A 7 22.15 3.01 9.74
CA LEU A 7 23.42 2.28 9.79
C LEU A 7 24.42 2.87 10.80
N SER A 8 24.43 4.18 10.98
CA SER A 8 25.32 4.85 11.94
C SER A 8 24.86 4.74 13.41
N ILE A 9 23.60 4.37 13.66
CA ILE A 9 22.98 4.36 14.99
C ILE A 9 22.85 2.94 15.57
N CYS A 10 22.72 1.89 14.74
CA CYS A 10 22.53 0.52 15.25
C CYS A 10 23.87 -0.13 15.67
N PRO A 11 24.04 -0.49 16.95
CA PRO A 11 25.10 -1.39 17.38
C PRO A 11 24.99 -2.75 16.68
N SER A 12 26.08 -3.50 16.55
CA SER A 12 26.10 -4.84 15.92
C SER A 12 25.19 -5.88 16.59
N THR A 13 24.67 -5.58 17.78
CA THR A 13 23.74 -6.42 18.56
C THR A 13 22.27 -6.04 18.39
N LEU A 14 21.97 -4.84 17.87
CA LEU A 14 20.61 -4.38 17.65
C LEU A 14 20.17 -4.71 16.23
N ARG A 15 19.03 -5.39 16.11
CA ARG A 15 18.43 -5.75 14.83
C ARG A 15 17.17 -4.91 14.63
N MET A 16 17.04 -4.30 13.46
CA MET A 16 15.95 -3.40 13.13
C MET A 16 15.31 -3.79 11.79
N THR A 17 13.99 -3.82 11.77
CA THR A 17 13.19 -4.09 10.58
C THR A 17 12.10 -3.05 10.44
N LEU A 18 12.00 -2.44 9.26
CA LEU A 18 10.85 -1.64 8.86
C LEU A 18 9.78 -2.57 8.26
N VAL A 19 8.66 -2.71 8.96
CA VAL A 19 7.48 -3.40 8.46
C VAL A 19 6.68 -2.42 7.60
N GLU A 20 6.46 -2.78 6.34
CA GLU A 20 5.81 -1.94 5.33
C GLU A 20 4.44 -2.53 4.97
N PRO A 21 3.37 -2.16 5.71
CA PRO A 21 2.05 -2.68 5.44
C PRO A 21 1.42 -2.11 4.17
N GLY A 22 0.58 -2.92 3.53
CA GLY A 22 -0.42 -2.41 2.61
C GLY A 22 -1.57 -1.72 3.35
N PRO A 23 -2.75 -1.55 2.73
CA PRO A 23 -3.93 -1.08 3.44
C PRO A 23 -4.26 -2.05 4.59
N VAL A 24 -4.60 -1.55 5.77
CA VAL A 24 -4.91 -2.38 6.95
C VAL A 24 -6.32 -2.09 7.44
N GLY A 25 -7.14 -3.13 7.51
CA GLY A 25 -8.52 -3.11 8.00
C GLY A 25 -8.60 -2.73 9.48
N THR A 26 -8.66 -1.45 9.79
CA THR A 26 -8.77 -0.92 11.17
C THR A 26 -9.94 0.03 11.31
N ALA A 27 -10.42 0.25 12.54
CA ALA A 27 -11.46 1.24 12.81
C ALA A 27 -11.04 2.68 12.46
N PHE A 28 -9.72 2.96 12.46
CA PHE A 28 -9.15 4.24 12.06
C PHE A 28 -9.46 4.57 10.59
N GLU A 29 -9.33 3.59 9.70
CA GLU A 29 -9.53 3.82 8.26
C GLU A 29 -10.97 4.24 7.94
N ARG A 30 -11.96 3.58 8.56
CA ARG A 30 -13.37 3.92 8.34
C ARG A 30 -13.63 5.40 8.65
N LYS A 31 -13.10 5.87 9.77
CA LYS A 31 -13.21 7.28 10.18
C LYS A 31 -12.53 8.21 9.18
N VAL A 32 -11.35 7.84 8.67
CA VAL A 32 -10.63 8.63 7.64
C VAL A 32 -11.48 8.81 6.38
N TYR A 33 -12.17 7.75 5.91
CA TYR A 33 -13.03 7.89 4.74
C TYR A 33 -14.31 8.67 5.02
N GLU A 34 -14.94 8.50 6.18
CA GLU A 34 -16.10 9.30 6.59
C GLU A 34 -15.77 10.79 6.70
N ASP A 35 -14.61 11.12 7.26
CA ASP A 35 -14.11 12.49 7.37
C ASP A 35 -13.74 13.04 5.97
N ALA A 36 -13.13 12.22 5.11
CA ALA A 36 -12.76 12.62 3.76
C ALA A 36 -13.97 12.91 2.85
N GLU A 37 -15.09 12.20 3.04
CA GLU A 37 -16.35 12.49 2.33
C GLU A 37 -16.98 13.82 2.72
N LYS A 38 -16.74 14.27 3.96
CA LYS A 38 -17.25 15.53 4.50
C LYS A 38 -16.23 16.67 4.42
N MET A 39 -15.10 16.44 3.77
CA MET A 39 -14.02 17.40 3.68
C MET A 39 -14.48 18.68 2.99
N ASP A 40 -14.21 19.82 3.63
CA ASP A 40 -14.41 21.13 3.01
C ASP A 40 -13.32 21.34 1.93
N LEU A 41 -13.77 21.60 0.71
CA LEU A 41 -12.92 21.82 -0.46
C LEU A 41 -13.06 23.26 -1.01
N ALA A 42 -13.60 24.20 -0.22
CA ALA A 42 -13.80 25.59 -0.66
C ALA A 42 -12.51 26.29 -1.09
N GLY A 43 -11.34 25.86 -0.60
CA GLY A 43 -10.02 26.39 -0.97
C GLY A 43 -9.33 25.66 -2.13
N VAL A 44 -10.00 24.70 -2.78
CA VAL A 44 -9.43 23.86 -3.84
C VAL A 44 -10.07 24.21 -5.18
N ASP A 45 -9.30 24.22 -6.26
CA ASP A 45 -9.84 24.44 -7.60
C ASP A 45 -10.82 23.32 -8.01
N GLU A 46 -11.73 23.63 -8.93
CA GLU A 46 -12.81 22.73 -9.33
C GLU A 46 -12.29 21.41 -9.90
N GLU A 47 -11.21 21.44 -10.68
CA GLU A 47 -10.64 20.24 -11.29
C GLU A 47 -10.06 19.31 -10.23
N THR A 48 -9.25 19.83 -9.31
CA THR A 48 -8.67 19.05 -8.22
C THR A 48 -9.75 18.50 -7.28
N ALA A 49 -10.76 19.32 -6.96
CA ALA A 49 -11.89 18.88 -6.13
C ALA A 49 -12.67 17.74 -6.79
N ARG A 50 -12.90 17.82 -8.11
CA ARG A 50 -13.52 16.75 -8.90
C ARG A 50 -12.66 15.48 -8.88
N ILE A 51 -11.36 15.58 -9.15
CA ILE A 51 -10.44 14.43 -9.12
C ILE A 51 -10.48 13.75 -7.75
N PHE A 52 -10.47 14.52 -6.67
CA PHE A 52 -10.53 13.96 -5.32
C PHE A 52 -11.82 13.17 -5.08
N ARG A 53 -12.97 13.77 -5.41
CA ARG A 53 -14.29 13.19 -5.15
C ARG A 53 -14.64 12.02 -6.06
N GLU A 54 -14.33 12.12 -7.35
CA GLU A 54 -14.81 11.19 -8.37
C GLU A 54 -13.79 10.11 -8.73
N ILE A 55 -12.49 10.37 -8.52
CA ILE A 55 -11.43 9.44 -8.88
C ILE A 55 -10.73 8.93 -7.61
N TYR A 56 -10.09 9.80 -6.84
CA TYR A 56 -9.27 9.36 -5.71
C TYR A 56 -10.08 8.60 -4.66
N LEU A 57 -11.16 9.17 -4.11
CA LEU A 57 -11.93 8.54 -3.04
C LEU A 57 -12.55 7.19 -3.47
N PRO A 58 -13.24 7.07 -4.61
CA PRO A 58 -13.80 5.80 -5.05
C PRO A 58 -12.73 4.74 -5.31
N TYR A 59 -11.61 5.10 -5.94
CA TYR A 59 -10.52 4.16 -6.20
C TYR A 59 -9.81 3.74 -4.92
N SER A 60 -9.55 4.66 -4.00
CA SER A 60 -8.94 4.37 -2.70
C SER A 60 -9.78 3.36 -1.92
N ARG A 61 -11.12 3.52 -1.90
CA ARG A 61 -12.04 2.52 -1.35
C ARG A 61 -11.99 1.18 -2.08
N LYS A 62 -11.99 1.18 -3.43
CA LYS A 62 -11.87 -0.07 -4.22
C LYS A 62 -10.58 -0.82 -3.86
N VAL A 63 -9.45 -0.13 -3.77
CA VAL A 63 -8.15 -0.69 -3.39
C VAL A 63 -8.21 -1.27 -1.99
N PHE A 64 -8.70 -0.49 -1.02
CA PHE A 64 -8.81 -0.92 0.36
C PHE A 64 -9.66 -2.18 0.50
N ASN A 65 -10.88 -2.14 -0.04
CA ASN A 65 -11.79 -3.29 -0.01
C ASN A 65 -11.23 -4.52 -0.76
N SER A 66 -10.27 -4.34 -1.67
CA SER A 66 -9.70 -5.43 -2.46
C SER A 66 -8.47 -6.04 -1.84
N LEU A 67 -7.62 -5.21 -1.25
CA LEU A 67 -6.24 -5.56 -0.91
C LEU A 67 -5.91 -5.35 0.57
N ALA A 68 -6.87 -4.92 1.40
CA ALA A 68 -6.63 -4.71 2.82
C ALA A 68 -6.25 -6.01 3.53
N GLN A 69 -5.27 -5.90 4.42
CA GLN A 69 -4.84 -6.95 5.33
C GLN A 69 -5.54 -6.80 6.68
N THR A 70 -5.71 -7.89 7.41
CA THR A 70 -6.20 -7.82 8.79
C THR A 70 -5.07 -7.47 9.75
N PRO A 71 -5.35 -6.84 10.91
CA PRO A 71 -4.34 -6.61 11.94
C PRO A 71 -3.63 -7.90 12.38
N GLU A 72 -4.34 -9.03 12.40
CA GLU A 72 -3.79 -10.34 12.79
C GLU A 72 -2.76 -10.84 11.77
N GLU A 73 -3.00 -10.68 10.47
CA GLU A 73 -2.02 -11.02 9.43
C GLU A 73 -0.73 -10.21 9.57
N ILE A 74 -0.84 -8.92 9.94
CA ILE A 74 0.32 -8.06 10.21
C ILE A 74 1.03 -8.50 11.49
N ALA A 75 0.28 -8.82 12.54
CA ALA A 75 0.83 -9.26 13.82
C ALA A 75 1.60 -10.59 13.68
N GLU A 76 1.06 -11.54 12.92
CA GLU A 76 1.71 -12.84 12.65
C GLU A 76 3.07 -12.64 11.95
N GLN A 77 3.10 -11.84 10.87
CA GLN A 77 4.35 -11.56 10.18
C GLN A 77 5.34 -10.79 11.07
N THR A 78 4.84 -9.87 11.90
CA THR A 78 5.68 -9.13 12.86
C THR A 78 6.32 -10.07 13.88
N LEU A 79 5.57 -11.04 14.40
CA LEU A 79 6.10 -12.06 15.32
C LEU A 79 7.21 -12.89 14.66
N GLN A 80 7.02 -13.30 13.40
CA GLN A 80 8.05 -14.01 12.62
C GLN A 80 9.34 -13.18 12.49
N LEU A 81 9.23 -11.86 12.29
CA LEU A 81 10.38 -10.97 12.16
C LEU A 81 11.13 -10.78 13.48
N ILE A 82 10.41 -10.58 14.59
CA ILE A 82 11.03 -10.38 15.91
C ILE A 82 11.77 -11.64 16.37
N THR A 83 11.25 -12.81 16.01
CA THR A 83 11.84 -14.12 16.38
C THR A 83 12.88 -14.63 15.38
N ALA A 84 12.97 -14.04 14.18
CA ALA A 84 13.96 -14.43 13.18
C ALA A 84 15.39 -14.27 13.71
N LYS A 85 16.32 -15.10 13.25
CA LYS A 85 17.76 -15.00 13.60
C LYS A 85 18.47 -13.86 12.85
N GLU A 86 18.03 -13.56 11.64
CA GLU A 86 18.59 -12.50 10.79
C GLU A 86 17.43 -11.85 10.01
N PRO A 87 16.63 -10.99 10.66
CA PRO A 87 15.50 -10.36 10.02
C PRO A 87 16.00 -9.34 8.97
N PRO A 88 15.26 -9.18 7.87
CA PRO A 88 15.62 -8.20 6.84
C PRO A 88 15.44 -6.78 7.38
N PHE A 89 16.15 -5.81 6.78
CA PHE A 89 15.96 -4.41 7.12
C PHE A 89 14.56 -3.87 6.74
N ARG A 90 13.95 -4.41 5.67
CA ARG A 90 12.60 -4.05 5.22
C ARG A 90 11.80 -5.31 4.95
N HIS A 91 10.54 -5.30 5.36
CA HIS A 91 9.61 -6.39 5.10
C HIS A 91 8.27 -5.83 4.61
N GLN A 92 7.95 -6.09 3.34
CA GLN A 92 6.64 -5.76 2.78
C GLN A 92 5.64 -6.85 3.12
N THR A 93 4.59 -6.50 3.86
CA THR A 93 3.61 -7.51 4.30
C THR A 93 2.63 -7.90 3.21
N ASN A 94 2.41 -7.01 2.23
CA ASN A 94 1.51 -7.22 1.12
C ASN A 94 2.28 -7.34 -0.20
N ARG A 95 2.48 -8.57 -0.66
CA ARG A 95 3.23 -8.87 -1.88
C ARG A 95 2.54 -8.39 -3.16
N VAL A 96 1.26 -8.00 -3.12
CA VAL A 96 0.55 -7.42 -4.28
C VAL A 96 1.18 -6.10 -4.74
N TYR A 97 1.89 -5.39 -3.86
CA TYR A 97 2.59 -4.14 -4.19
C TYR A 97 3.99 -4.34 -4.77
N MET A 98 4.49 -5.59 -4.85
CA MET A 98 5.82 -5.88 -5.42
C MET A 98 6.01 -5.38 -6.86
N PRO A 99 5.05 -5.57 -7.79
CA PRO A 99 5.19 -5.04 -9.15
C PRO A 99 5.37 -3.52 -9.16
N MET A 100 4.66 -2.79 -8.29
CA MET A 100 4.79 -1.32 -8.19
C MET A 100 6.15 -0.92 -7.63
N THR A 101 6.65 -1.66 -6.64
CA THR A 101 7.98 -1.45 -6.07
C THR A 101 9.06 -1.70 -7.13
N ALA A 102 8.94 -2.78 -7.89
CA ALA A 102 9.84 -3.10 -8.99
C ALA A 102 9.84 -2.01 -10.08
N LEU A 103 8.66 -1.49 -10.44
CA LEU A 103 8.53 -0.41 -11.42
C LEU A 103 9.22 0.88 -10.96
N LYS A 104 9.11 1.21 -9.67
CA LYS A 104 9.82 2.34 -9.07
C LYS A 104 11.34 2.17 -9.09
N HIS A 105 11.83 0.95 -8.88
CA HIS A 105 13.26 0.67 -8.92
C HIS A 105 13.82 0.61 -10.35
N ALA A 106 13.02 0.21 -11.33
CA ALA A 106 13.41 0.11 -12.72
C ALA A 106 13.63 1.47 -13.39
N ASP A 107 12.95 2.53 -12.91
CA ASP A 107 13.08 3.88 -13.44
C ASP A 107 13.43 4.89 -12.33
N PRO A 108 14.71 5.26 -12.17
CA PRO A 108 15.14 6.26 -11.20
C PRO A 108 14.55 7.66 -11.44
N THR A 109 14.07 7.96 -12.64
CA THR A 109 13.42 9.26 -12.94
C THR A 109 12.00 9.34 -12.38
N GLY A 110 11.39 8.19 -12.09
CA GLY A 110 10.01 8.08 -11.61
C GLY A 110 8.93 8.35 -12.67
N ARG A 111 9.31 8.59 -13.92
CA ARG A 111 8.35 8.88 -15.01
C ARG A 111 7.51 7.67 -15.36
N LEU A 112 8.14 6.50 -15.45
CA LEU A 112 7.48 5.24 -15.76
C LEU A 112 6.40 4.87 -14.75
N PRO A 113 6.66 4.82 -13.42
CA PRO A 113 5.60 4.55 -12.46
C PRO A 113 4.52 5.64 -12.48
N LEU A 114 4.89 6.92 -12.61
CA LEU A 114 3.92 8.01 -12.65
C LEU A 114 2.97 7.91 -13.85
N ASP A 115 3.50 7.76 -15.06
CA ASP A 115 2.71 7.63 -16.29
C ASP A 115 1.84 6.37 -16.27
N THR A 116 2.37 5.28 -15.73
CA THR A 116 1.61 4.03 -15.57
C THR A 116 0.41 4.22 -14.64
N PHE A 117 0.61 4.80 -13.44
CA PHE A 117 -0.49 5.08 -12.51
C PHE A 117 -1.48 6.08 -13.08
N TYR A 118 -1.00 7.14 -13.73
CA TYR A 118 -1.85 8.14 -14.36
C TYR A 118 -2.76 7.50 -15.41
N LYS A 119 -2.21 6.71 -16.35
CA LYS A 119 -3.02 6.02 -17.36
C LYS A 119 -3.99 5.04 -16.73
N LEU A 120 -3.56 4.29 -15.73
CA LEU A 120 -4.39 3.29 -15.06
C LEU A 120 -5.60 3.93 -14.35
N LEU A 121 -5.40 5.05 -13.64
CA LEU A 121 -6.45 5.73 -12.88
C LEU A 121 -7.35 6.62 -13.75
N PHE A 122 -6.79 7.31 -14.75
CA PHE A 122 -7.52 8.33 -15.52
C PHE A 122 -8.00 7.84 -16.89
N LYS A 123 -7.40 6.79 -17.46
CA LYS A 123 -7.72 6.31 -18.81
C LYS A 123 -8.27 4.88 -18.86
N HIS A 124 -8.09 4.09 -17.81
CA HIS A 124 -8.36 2.65 -17.83
C HIS A 124 -9.09 2.12 -16.57
N ASP A 125 -10.21 2.74 -16.17
CA ASP A 125 -11.01 2.31 -14.99
C ASP A 125 -11.42 0.84 -15.02
N SER A 126 -11.86 0.35 -16.18
CA SER A 126 -12.30 -1.04 -16.35
C SER A 126 -11.15 -2.03 -16.12
N LEU A 127 -9.97 -1.73 -16.67
CA LEU A 127 -8.77 -2.53 -16.48
C LEU A 127 -8.30 -2.50 -15.02
N PHE A 128 -8.34 -1.31 -14.39
CA PHE A 128 -8.01 -1.18 -12.97
C PHE A 128 -8.94 -2.01 -12.10
N THR A 129 -10.26 -1.87 -12.30
CA THR A 129 -11.26 -2.60 -11.52
C THR A 129 -11.16 -4.11 -11.72
N ALA A 130 -10.95 -4.56 -12.97
CA ALA A 130 -10.76 -5.98 -13.28
C ALA A 130 -9.48 -6.54 -12.64
N SER A 131 -8.37 -5.80 -12.68
CA SER A 131 -7.11 -6.23 -12.07
C SER A 131 -7.21 -6.34 -10.55
N LEU A 132 -7.87 -5.41 -9.87
CA LEU A 132 -8.16 -5.53 -8.43
C LEU A 132 -9.01 -6.77 -8.12
N GLY A 133 -10.01 -7.07 -8.94
CA GLY A 133 -10.83 -8.28 -8.81
C GLY A 133 -9.99 -9.56 -8.88
N LEU A 134 -9.10 -9.64 -9.88
CA LEU A 134 -8.18 -10.76 -10.04
C LEU A 134 -7.21 -10.89 -8.85
N LEU A 135 -6.61 -9.78 -8.42
CA LEU A 135 -5.68 -9.75 -7.28
C LEU A 135 -6.35 -10.22 -5.98
N ARG A 136 -7.58 -9.77 -5.73
CA ARG A 136 -8.38 -10.24 -4.58
C ARG A 136 -8.62 -11.75 -4.64
N MET A 137 -8.90 -12.32 -5.82
CA MET A 137 -9.08 -13.77 -5.98
C MET A 137 -7.77 -14.54 -5.71
N LEU A 138 -6.64 -14.03 -6.19
CA LEU A 138 -5.33 -14.64 -5.97
C LEU A 138 -4.92 -14.60 -4.50
N GLN A 139 -5.13 -13.48 -3.80
CA GLN A 139 -4.89 -13.37 -2.36
C GLN A 139 -5.72 -14.38 -1.56
N LYS A 140 -7.03 -14.51 -1.86
CA LYS A 140 -7.90 -15.49 -1.20
C LYS A 140 -7.45 -16.94 -1.41
N ARG A 141 -6.88 -17.26 -2.58
CA ARG A 141 -6.35 -18.60 -2.86
C ARG A 141 -5.05 -18.87 -2.11
N ALA A 142 -4.14 -17.90 -2.06
CA ALA A 142 -2.88 -18.01 -1.33
C ALA A 142 -3.10 -18.21 0.19
N GLY A 143 -4.03 -17.46 0.79
CA GLY A 143 -4.39 -17.62 2.21
C GLY A 143 -5.05 -18.96 2.56
N LYS A 144 -5.69 -19.63 1.60
CA LYS A 144 -6.26 -20.99 1.79
C LYS A 144 -5.23 -22.10 1.67
N SER A 145 -4.11 -21.87 0.97
CA SER A 145 -3.07 -22.88 0.75
C SER A 145 -2.02 -22.93 1.88
N SER A 146 -2.07 -21.96 2.81
CA SER A 146 -1.10 -21.82 3.91
C SER A 146 -1.68 -22.21 5.27
N LYS A 147 -2.83 -22.88 5.29
CA LYS A 147 -3.48 -23.48 6.47
C LYS A 147 -3.50 -24.98 6.37
#